data_AF-A0A1V4IEY0-F1
#
_entry.id   AF-A0A1V4IEY0-F1
#
_cell.length_a   1.000
_cell.length_b   1.000
_cell.length_c   1.000
_cell.angle_alpha   90.00
_cell.angle_beta   90.00
_cell.angle_gamma   90.00
#
_symmetry.space_group_name_H-M   'P 1'
#
loop_
_entity.id
_entity.type
_entity.pdbx_description
1 polymer ?
#
loop_
_entity_poly.entity_id
_entity_poly.type
_entity_poly.pdbx_seq_one_letter_code
_entity_poly.pdbx_strand_id
1 'polypeptide(L)' 'MNKLKYENVNSFYEIIENCECKLECVVTFLALLEMIKQRMVKVYQSDNFRNILIERRTEDA' A
#
# COMPACT_ATOMS: atom_id res chain seq x y z
N MET A 1 4.29 -0.55 -27.96
CA MET A 1 3.32 -0.75 -26.86
C MET A 1 4.15 -0.93 -25.58
N ASN A 2 4.42 0.16 -24.86
CA ASN A 2 5.38 0.13 -23.75
C ASN A 2 4.81 -0.68 -22.59
N LYS A 3 5.50 -1.77 -22.22
CA LYS A 3 5.29 -2.47 -20.96
C LYS A 3 5.57 -1.46 -19.84
N LEU A 4 4.50 -0.93 -19.24
CA LEU A 4 4.59 -0.15 -18.01
C LEU A 4 5.30 -1.01 -16.96
N LYS A 5 6.41 -0.50 -16.44
CA LYS A 5 7.18 -1.12 -15.36
C LYS A 5 6.32 -1.13 -14.09
N TYR A 6 5.42 -2.10 -13.94
CA TYR A 6 4.63 -2.34 -12.73
C TYR A 6 5.44 -3.10 -11.66
N GLU A 7 6.76 -2.98 -11.63
CA GLU A 7 7.60 -3.87 -10.82
C GLU A 7 7.47 -3.68 -9.31
N ASN A 8 6.73 -2.68 -8.80
CA ASN A 8 6.68 -2.39 -7.36
C ASN A 8 5.31 -1.89 -6.82
N VAL A 9 4.19 -2.28 -7.44
CA VAL A 9 2.85 -1.98 -6.89
C VAL A 9 2.31 -3.21 -6.17
N ASN A 10 2.08 -3.10 -4.86
CA ASN A 10 1.53 -4.17 -4.02
C ASN A 10 0.13 -3.80 -3.53
N SER A 11 -0.72 -4.80 -3.26
CA SER A 11 -2.03 -4.58 -2.67
C SER A 11 -1.97 -4.65 -1.14
N PHE A 12 -2.62 -3.72 -0.44
CA PHE A 12 -2.78 -3.83 1.02
C PHE A 12 -3.51 -5.11 1.43
N TYR A 13 -4.41 -5.60 0.58
CA TYR A 13 -5.16 -6.84 0.82
C TYR A 13 -4.21 -8.05 0.96
N GLU A 14 -3.19 -8.15 0.11
CA GLU A 14 -2.19 -9.22 0.14
C GLU A 14 -1.34 -9.18 1.43
N ILE A 15 -1.13 -7.99 1.99
CA ILE A 15 -0.42 -7.82 3.27
C ILE A 15 -1.28 -8.36 4.42
N ILE A 16 -2.57 -7.99 4.46
CA ILE A 16 -3.46 -8.38 5.56
C ILE A 16 -3.98 -9.82 5.47
N GLU A 17 -3.87 -10.49 4.32
CA GLU A 17 -4.16 -11.93 4.20
C GLU A 17 -3.26 -12.78 5.10
N ASN A 18 -2.08 -12.26 5.47
CA ASN A 18 -1.14 -12.92 6.36
C ASN A 18 -1.36 -12.55 7.85
N CYS A 19 -2.33 -11.69 8.16
CA CYS A 19 -2.64 -11.33 9.54
C CYS A 19 -3.49 -12.42 10.21
N GLU A 20 -3.13 -12.79 11.44
CA GLU A 20 -3.85 -13.80 12.22
C GLU A 20 -5.10 -13.23 12.91
N CYS A 21 -5.14 -11.92 13.13
CA CYS A 21 -6.27 -11.27 13.80
C CYS A 21 -6.54 -9.83 13.34
N LYS A 22 -7.74 -9.32 13.67
CA LYS A 22 -8.18 -7.96 13.32
C LYS A 22 -7.27 -6.87 13.89
N LEU A 23 -6.66 -7.11 15.05
CA LEU A 23 -5.76 -6.14 15.67
C LEU A 23 -4.53 -5.90 14.78
N GLU A 24 -3.96 -6.96 14.21
CA GLU A 24 -2.83 -6.85 13.27
C GLU A 24 -3.21 -6.10 12.00
N CYS A 25 -4.40 -6.34 11.45
CA CYS A 25 -4.89 -5.58 10.30
C CYS A 25 -4.98 -4.08 10.63
N VAL A 26 -5.47 -3.72 11.83
CA VAL A 26 -5.55 -2.33 12.29
C VAL A 26 -4.16 -1.72 12.46
N VAL A 27 -3.23 -2.42 13.11
CA VAL A 27 -1.85 -1.95 13.31
C VAL A 27 -1.12 -1.78 11.98
N THR A 28 -1.28 -2.74 11.06
CA THR A 28 -0.70 -2.67 9.70
C THR A 28 -1.27 -1.50 8.91
N PHE A 29 -2.58 -1.22 9.04
CA PHE A 29 -3.19 -0.04 8.42
C PHE A 29 -2.63 1.26 8.99
N LEU A 30 -2.46 1.36 10.32
CA LEU A 30 -1.84 2.52 10.96
C LEU A 30 -0.38 2.71 10.52
N ALA A 31 0.38 1.62 10.37
CA ALA A 31 1.75 1.67 9.85
C ALA A 31 1.79 2.19 8.41
N LEU A 32 0.85 1.76 7.56
CA LEU A 32 0.71 2.30 6.20
C LEU A 32 0.43 3.81 6.22
N LEU A 33 -0.45 4.29 7.11
CA LEU A 33 -0.73 5.73 7.25
C LEU A 33 0.52 6.53 7.66
N GLU A 34 1.33 5.99 8.57
CA GLU A 34 2.58 6.63 8.98
C GLU A 34 3.60 6.66 7.83
N MET A 35 3.71 5.59 7.02
CA MET A 35 4.55 5.56 5.83
C MET A 35 4.12 6.58 4.76
N ILE A 36 2.80 6.80 4.59
CA ILE A 36 2.27 7.85 3.72
C ILE A 36 2.71 9.22 4.24
N LYS A 37 2.54 9.46 5.54
CA LYS A 37 2.92 10.72 6.20
C LYS A 37 4.43 11.01 6.08
N GLN A 38 5.28 9.99 6.19
CA GLN A 38 6.73 10.07 5.99
C GLN A 38 7.14 10.15 4.51
N ARG A 39 6.18 10.16 3.57
CA ARG A 39 6.42 10.21 2.13
C ARG A 39 7.30 9.05 1.63
N MET A 40 7.19 7.87 2.25
CA MET A 40 7.91 6.66 1.82
C MET A 40 7.18 5.93 0.70
N VAL A 41 5.85 6.05 0.65
CA VAL A 41 4.98 5.37 -0.34
C VAL A 41 3.97 6.33 -0.95
N LYS A 42 3.47 5.97 -2.12
CA LYS A 42 2.25 6.50 -2.72
C LYS A 42 1.15 5.46 -2.55
N VAL A 43 -0.05 5.92 -2.26
CA VAL A 43 -1.21 5.06 -2.06
C VAL A 43 -2.36 5.53 -2.94
N TYR A 44 -3.05 4.57 -3.56
CA TYR A 44 -4.23 4.81 -4.40
C TYR A 44 -5.39 3.93 -3.92
N GLN A 45 -6.56 4.53 -3.75
CA GLN A 45 -7.81 3.84 -3.48
C GLN A 45 -8.91 4.53 -4.30
N SER A 46 -9.60 3.78 -5.15
CA SER A 46 -10.57 4.36 -6.10
C SER A 46 -11.89 4.78 -5.45
N ASP A 47 -12.29 4.11 -4.37
CA ASP A 47 -13.53 4.34 -3.65
C ASP A 47 -13.42 3.77 -2.23
N ASN A 48 -14.30 4.19 -1.32
CA ASN A 48 -14.30 3.75 0.07
C ASN A 48 -14.38 2.22 0.15
N PHE A 49 -13.57 1.63 1.05
CA PHE A 49 -13.48 0.19 1.29
C PHE A 49 -13.07 -0.67 0.09
N ARG A 50 -12.61 -0.07 -1.02
CA ARG A 50 -11.99 -0.80 -2.13
C ARG A 50 -10.50 -1.07 -1.87
N ASN A 51 -9.89 -1.85 -2.76
CA ASN A 51 -8.48 -2.18 -2.68
C ASN A 51 -7.61 -0.92 -2.60
N ILE A 52 -6.59 -1.02 -1.75
CA ILE A 52 -5.59 0.00 -1.53
C ILE A 52 -4.32 -0.48 -2.21
N LEU A 53 -3.90 0.22 -3.25
CA LEU A 53 -2.65 -0.04 -3.98
C LEU A 53 -1.53 0.79 -3.35
N ILE A 54 -0.38 0.17 -3.15
CA ILE A 54 0.80 0.76 -2.49
C ILE A 54 1.97 0.70 -3.46
N GLU A 55 2.56 1.85 -3.74
CA GLU A 55 3.74 2.00 -4.58
C GLU A 55 4.87 2.64 -3.76
N ARG A 56 6.07 2.07 -3.79
CA ARG A 56 7.24 2.67 -3.14
C ARG A 56 7.67 3.94 -3.86
N ARG A 57 7.98 5.00 -3.12
CA ARG A 57 8.62 6.18 -3.70
C ARG A 57 10.10 5.89 -3.95
N THR A 58 10.53 6.00 -5.19
CA THR A 58 11.95 6.09 -5.57
C THR A 58 12.39 7.55 -5.46
N GLU A 59 13.63 7.80 -5.04
CA GLU A 59 14.16 9.15 -4.73
C GLU A 59 14.26 10.08 -5.95
N ASP A 60 13.99 9.60 -7.17
CA ASP A 60 14.14 10.34 -8.43
C ASP A 60 12.85 11.08 -8.91
N ALA A 61 11.97 11.54 -8.02
CA ALA A 61 10.71 12.22 -8.39
C ALA A 61 10.53 13.61 -7.75
#